data_AF-A0A0S3SSL1-F1
#
_entry.id   AF-A0A0S3SSL1-F1
#
_cell.length_a   1.000
_cell.length_b   1.000
_cell.length_c   1.000
_cell.angle_alpha   90.00
_cell.angle_beta   90.00
_cell.angle_gamma   90.00
#
_symmetry.space_group_name_H-M   'P 1'
#
loop_
_entity.id
_entity.type
_entity.pdbx_description
1 polymer ?
#
loop_
_entity_poly.entity_id
_entity_poly.type
_entity_poly.pdbx_seq_one_letter_code
_entity_poly.pdbx_strand_id
1 'polypeptide(L)' 'MISYSHPTPWFAHIVNYLVASVFPPLASRAQIAKIKSDAKYYVWDDPYLWKLCSDQVTRRCIPDHEIDSVLQF' A
#
# COMPACT_ATOMS: atom_id res chain seq x y z
N MET A 1 25.83 -15.12 -2.07
CA MET A 1 24.39 -14.96 -2.34
C MET A 1 24.09 -13.48 -2.42
N ILE A 2 23.79 -12.95 -3.61
CA ILE A 2 23.33 -11.57 -3.73
C ILE A 2 21.86 -11.60 -3.29
N SER A 3 21.57 -11.07 -2.10
CA SER A 3 20.19 -10.87 -1.67
C SER A 3 19.58 -9.85 -2.61
N TYR A 4 18.71 -10.29 -3.51
CA TYR A 4 17.85 -9.40 -4.27
C TYR A 4 17.00 -8.67 -3.22
N SER A 5 17.33 -7.41 -2.93
CA SER A 5 16.51 -6.59 -2.04
C SER A 5 15.23 -6.32 -2.82
N HIS A 6 14.25 -7.23 -2.74
CA HIS A 6 12.92 -6.92 -3.24
C HIS A 6 12.45 -5.69 -2.46
N PRO A 7 12.34 -4.52 -3.11
CA PRO A 7 11.87 -3.35 -2.41
C PRO A 7 10.48 -3.68 -1.89
N THR A 8 10.30 -3.54 -0.59
CA THR A 8 9.00 -3.68 0.05
C THR A 8 8.00 -2.86 -0.77
N PRO A 9 6.89 -3.45 -1.27
CA PRO A 9 5.92 -2.71 -2.06
C PRO A 9 5.53 -1.43 -1.35
N TRP A 10 5.39 -0.32 -2.09
CA TRP A 10 5.16 1.01 -1.50
C TRP A 10 3.94 1.04 -0.56
N PHE A 11 2.96 0.15 -0.79
CA PHE A 11 1.72 0.03 -0.03
C PHE A 11 1.79 -0.97 1.14
N ALA A 12 2.83 -1.81 1.25
CA ALA A 12 2.86 -2.89 2.23
C ALA A 12 2.76 -2.37 3.67
N HIS A 13 3.37 -1.23 3.97
CA HIS A 13 3.27 -0.61 5.30
C HIS A 13 1.86 -0.09 5.62
N ILE A 14 1.11 0.36 4.61
CA ILE A 14 -0.29 0.78 4.78
C ILE A 14 -1.16 -0.44 5.03
N VAL A 15 -1.02 -1.49 4.22
CA VAL A 15 -1.80 -2.74 4.37
C VAL A 15 -1.51 -3.42 5.70
N ASN A 16 -0.24 -3.54 6.10
CA ASN A 16 0.13 -4.11 7.40
C ASN A 16 -0.48 -3.33 8.57
N TYR A 17 -0.56 -2.01 8.47
CA TYR A 17 -1.22 -1.18 9.46
C TYR A 17 -2.75 -1.37 9.44
N LEU A 18 -3.37 -1.40 8.26
CA LEU A 18 -4.83 -1.59 8.12
C LEU A 18 -5.30 -2.95 8.65
N VAL A 19 -4.54 -4.02 8.39
CA VAL A 19 -4.93 -5.39 8.75
C VAL A 19 -4.54 -5.74 10.18
N ALA A 20 -3.32 -5.38 10.61
CA ALA A 20 -2.73 -5.86 11.85
C ALA A 20 -2.30 -4.75 12.82
N SER A 21 -2.51 -3.47 12.47
CA SER A 21 -2.00 -2.33 13.24
C SER A 21 -0.47 -2.35 13.45
N VAL A 22 0.26 -2.99 12.54
CA VAL A 22 1.72 -3.15 12.62
C VAL A 22 2.45 -2.03 11.87
N PHE A 23 3.49 -1.49 12.49
CA PHE A 23 4.41 -0.52 11.88
C PHE A 23 5.77 -1.16 11.57
N PRO A 24 6.57 -0.57 10.67
CA PRO A 24 7.95 -1.00 10.49
C PRO A 24 8.74 -0.91 11.81
N PRO A 25 9.58 -1.90 12.16
CA PRO A 25 10.27 -1.95 13.46
C PRO A 25 11.14 -0.73 13.78
N LEU A 26 11.64 -0.05 12.75
CA LEU A 26 12.51 1.13 12.86
C LEU A 26 11.84 2.40 12.29
N ALA A 27 10.50 2.42 12.20
CA ALA A 27 9.79 3.60 11.73
C ALA A 27 9.95 4.77 12.72
N SER A 28 10.42 5.91 12.20
CA SER A 28 10.41 7.16 12.94
C SER A 28 8.98 7.62 13.25
N ARG A 29 8.85 8.50 14.26
CA ARG A 29 7.55 9.12 14.61
C ARG A 29 6.87 9.79 13.40
N ALA A 30 7.65 10.43 12.54
CA ALA A 30 7.16 11.04 11.31
C ALA A 30 6.62 10.01 10.31
N GLN A 31 7.30 8.88 10.15
CA GLN A 31 6.83 7.79 9.28
C GLN A 31 5.55 7.14 9.82
N ILE A 32 5.45 6.90 11.13
CA ILE A 32 4.23 6.38 11.75
C ILE A 32 3.06 7.35 11.53
N ALA A 33 3.27 8.65 11.75
CA ALA A 33 2.24 9.66 11.52
C ALA A 33 1.80 9.71 10.06
N LYS A 34 2.75 9.61 9.12
CA LYS A 34 2.47 9.53 7.69
C LYS A 34 1.63 8.28 7.35
N ILE A 35 2.02 7.09 7.81
CA ILE A 35 1.26 5.85 7.58
C ILE A 35 -0.17 5.99 8.10
N LYS A 36 -0.36 6.50 9.32
CA LYS A 36 -1.69 6.73 9.90
C LYS A 36 -2.51 7.75 9.10
N SER A 37 -1.88 8.79 8.58
CA SER A 37 -2.54 9.81 7.77
C SER A 37 -2.96 9.24 6.41
N ASP A 38 -2.05 8.53 5.74
CA ASP A 38 -2.28 7.94 4.43
C ASP A 38 -3.36 6.86 4.51
N ALA A 39 -3.31 5.98 5.52
CA ALA A 39 -4.25 4.88 5.71
C ALA A 39 -5.72 5.30 5.78
N LYS A 40 -6.03 6.56 6.13
CA LYS A 40 -7.41 7.09 6.13
C LYS A 40 -8.07 7.08 4.74
N TYR A 41 -7.26 7.07 3.70
CA TYR A 41 -7.71 7.11 2.31
C TYR A 41 -7.65 5.75 1.63
N TYR A 42 -7.25 4.70 2.35
CA TYR A 42 -7.12 3.37 1.78
C TYR A 42 -8.05 2.39 2.47
N VAL A 43 -8.58 1.46 1.68
CA VAL A 43 -9.37 0.32 2.14
C VAL A 43 -8.70 -0.94 1.62
N TRP A 44 -8.43 -1.88 2.52
CA TRP A 44 -7.93 -3.20 2.16
C TRP A 44 -9.12 -4.17 2.07
N ASP A 45 -9.32 -4.73 0.89
CA ASP A 45 -10.32 -5.75 0.57
C ASP A 45 -9.62 -6.88 -0.18
N ASP A 46 -9.06 -7.82 0.57
CA ASP A 46 -8.11 -8.84 0.09
C ASP A 46 -8.58 -9.52 -1.22
N PRO A 47 -7.78 -9.54 -2.30
CA PRO A 47 -6.37 -9.12 -2.43
C PRO A 47 -6.18 -7.67 -2.92
N TYR A 48 -7.23 -6.86 -2.92
CA TYR A 48 -7.27 -5.55 -3.54
C TYR A 48 -7.09 -4.42 -2.54
N LEU A 49 -6.23 -3.47 -2.91
CA LEU A 49 -6.12 -2.19 -2.23
C LEU A 49 -6.92 -1.14 -3.00
N TRP A 50 -7.82 -0.46 -2.31
CA TRP A 50 -8.61 0.62 -2.87
C TRP A 50 -8.18 1.95 -2.26
N LYS A 51 -8.15 3.00 -3.07
CA LYS A 51 -7.86 4.37 -2.66
C LYS A 51 -9.07 5.26 -2.89
N LEU A 52 -9.52 5.96 -1.85
CA LEU A 52 -10.46 7.05 -1.97
C LEU A 52 -9.69 8.31 -2.40
N CYS A 53 -9.95 8.78 -3.61
CA CYS A 53 -9.31 9.96 -4.17
C CYS A 53 -10.07 11.26 -3.77
N SER A 54 -9.44 12.41 -4.01
CA SER A 54 -9.99 13.73 -3.66
C SER A 54 -11.26 14.09 -4.43
N ASP A 55 -11.49 13.45 -5.58
CA ASP A 55 -12.71 13.53 -6.37
C ASP A 55 -13.82 12.61 -5.86
N GLN A 56 -13.63 12.00 -4.68
CA GLN A 56 -14.55 11.04 -4.07
C GLN A 56 -14.75 9.75 -4.87
N VAL A 57 -13.91 9.50 -5.87
CA VAL A 57 -13.91 8.26 -6.65
C VAL A 57 -12.96 7.26 -6.00
N THR A 58 -13.47 6.06 -5.75
CA THR A 58 -12.66 4.94 -5.27
C THR A 58 -11.98 4.25 -6.46
N ARG A 59 -10.65 4.16 -6.41
CA ARG A 59 -9.83 3.55 -7.47
C ARG A 59 -9.06 2.36 -6.92
N ARG A 60 -9.01 1.25 -7.67
CA ARG A 60 -8.16 0.10 -7.33
C ARG A 60 -6.70 0.46 -7.57
N CYS A 61 -5.83 0.21 -6.59
CA CYS A 61 -4.39 0.25 -6.75
C CYS A 61 -3.94 -1.04 -7.43
N ILE A 62 -3.29 -0.90 -8.57
CA ILE A 62 -2.75 -2.04 -9.34
C ILE A 62 -1.27 -2.19 -8.98
N PRO A 63 -0.83 -3.36 -8.50
CA PRO A 63 0.59 -3.60 -8.26
C PRO A 63 1.34 -3.73 -9.59
N ASP A 64 2.63 -3.39 -9.60
CA ASP A 64 3.42 -3.28 -10.83
C ASP A 64 3.38 -4.54 -11.71
N HIS A 65 3.34 -5.73 -11.09
CA HIS A 65 3.28 -7.01 -11.81
C HIS A 65 1.93 -7.30 -12.48
N GLU A 66 0.86 -6.61 -12.11
CA GLU A 66 -0.47 -6.72 -12.74
C GLU A 66 -0.68 -5.68 -13.85
N ILE A 67 0.20 -4.66 -13.97
CA ILE A 67 0.02 -3.56 -14.92
C ILE A 67 -0.12 -4.09 -16.36
N ASP A 68 0.80 -4.94 -16.80
CA ASP A 68 0.79 -5.47 -18.17
C ASP A 68 -0.48 -6.29 -18.45
N SER A 69 -0.97 -7.05 -17.45
CA SER A 69 -2.18 -7.86 -17.59
C SER A 69 -3.46 -7.03 -17.67
N VAL A 70 -3.47 -5.83 -17.08
CA VAL A 70 -4.62 -4.91 -17.12
C VAL A 70 -4.61 -4.05 -18.37
N LEU A 71 -3.42 -3.74 -18.91
CA LEU A 71 -3.27 -2.90 -20.10
C LEU A 71 -3.39 -3.67 -21.42
N GLN A 72 -3.09 -4.98 -21.43
CA GLN A 72 -3.24 -5.82 -22.61
C GLN A 72 -4.65 -6.41 -22.66
N PHE A 73 -5.42 -6.00 -23.68
CA PHE A 73 -6.76 -6.52 -24.02
C PHE A 73 -6.70 -7.34 -25.30
#